data_AF-A0A9X3WLK2-F1
#
_entry.id   AF-A0A9X3WLK2-F1
#
_cell.length_a   1.000
_cell.length_b   1.000
_cell.length_c   1.000
_cell.angle_alpha   90.00
_cell.angle_beta   90.00
_cell.angle_gamma   90.00
#
_symmetry.space_group_name_H-M   'P 1'
#
loop_
_entity.id
_entity.type
_entity.pdbx_description
1 polymer ?
#
loop_
_entity_poly.entity_id
_entity_poly.type
_entity_poly.pdbx_seq_one_letter_code
_entity_poly.pdbx_strand_id
1 'polypeptide(L)'
;MSKEDLDDILFEVKNARKTLLEFISKEDYTQEQRQYLVTSIESLLALEEEIVNIKTGSAESRKTLKIQFSNLHGSFLSNFMMFEIFYERGS
;
A
#
# COMPACT_ATOMS: atom_id res chain seq x y z
N MET A 1 10.52 -3.03 -13.95
CA MET A 1 9.13 -3.42 -13.68
C MET A 1 8.66 -4.43 -14.71
N SER A 2 9.02 -5.68 -14.43
CA SER A 2 8.50 -6.90 -15.01
C SER A 2 7.25 -7.37 -14.24
N LYS A 3 6.66 -8.49 -14.66
CA LYS A 3 5.56 -9.13 -13.93
C LYS A 3 6.02 -9.75 -12.61
N GLU A 4 7.28 -10.20 -12.55
CA GLU A 4 7.92 -10.69 -11.32
C GLU A 4 8.13 -9.53 -10.32
N ASP A 5 8.53 -8.34 -10.81
CA ASP A 5 8.63 -7.15 -9.95
C ASP A 5 7.26 -6.81 -9.31
N LEU A 6 6.15 -7.05 -10.02
CA LEU A 6 4.80 -6.86 -9.47
C LEU A 6 4.41 -7.94 -8.45
N ASP A 7 4.91 -9.16 -8.60
CA ASP A 7 4.72 -10.23 -7.61
C ASP A 7 5.42 -9.89 -6.29
N ASP A 8 6.66 -9.41 -6.38
CA ASP A 8 7.46 -9.00 -5.23
C ASP A 8 6.84 -7.78 -4.54
N ILE A 9 6.43 -6.75 -5.30
CA ILE A 9 5.76 -5.58 -4.74
C ILE A 9 4.43 -5.98 -4.08
N LEU A 10 3.63 -6.86 -4.71
CA LEU A 10 2.39 -7.33 -4.10
C LEU A 10 2.62 -8.09 -2.79
N PHE A 11 3.69 -8.89 -2.73
CA PHE A 11 4.08 -9.60 -1.52
C PHE A 11 4.43 -8.63 -0.39
N GLU A 12 5.25 -7.61 -0.68
CA GLU A 12 5.64 -6.61 0.31
C GLU A 12 4.44 -5.77 0.81
N VAL A 13 3.55 -5.34 -0.09
CA VAL A 13 2.33 -4.59 0.28
C VAL A 13 1.43 -5.43 1.20
N LYS A 14 1.27 -6.72 0.90
CA LYS A 14 0.50 -7.65 1.74
C LYS A 14 1.12 -7.83 3.13
N ASN A 15 2.44 -7.92 3.20
CA ASN A 15 3.17 -8.01 4.47
C ASN A 15 3.01 -6.73 5.30
N ALA A 16 3.17 -5.56 4.68
CA ALA A 16 2.95 -4.28 5.36
C ALA A 16 1.52 -4.18 5.92
N ARG A 17 0.51 -4.54 5.13
CA ARG A 17 -0.90 -4.54 5.58
C ARG A 17 -1.09 -5.46 6.79
N LYS A 18 -0.51 -6.67 6.75
CA LYS A 18 -0.58 -7.62 7.85
C LYS A 18 0.04 -7.06 9.12
N THR A 19 1.21 -6.43 9.02
CA THR A 19 1.89 -5.79 10.15
C THR A 19 1.02 -4.68 10.77
N LEU A 20 0.41 -3.81 9.95
CA LEU A 20 -0.47 -2.76 10.47
C LEU A 20 -1.74 -3.31 11.14
N LEU A 21 -2.32 -4.38 10.60
CA LEU A 21 -3.44 -5.08 11.23
C LEU A 21 -3.06 -5.67 12.58
N GLU A 22 -1.86 -6.21 12.72
CA GLU A 22 -1.35 -6.70 14.00
C GLU A 22 -1.18 -5.56 15.01
N PHE A 23 -0.72 -4.38 14.60
CA PHE A 23 -0.60 -3.22 15.48
C PHE A 23 -1.97 -2.77 16.01
N ILE A 24 -3.00 -2.68 15.16
CA ILE A 24 -4.37 -2.35 15.60
C ILE A 24 -4.85 -3.23 16.77
N SER A 25 -4.42 -4.49 16.82
CA SER A 25 -4.85 -5.45 17.82
C SER A 25 -4.04 -5.44 19.13
N LYS A 26 -2.87 -4.79 19.16
CA LYS A 26 -1.88 -4.94 20.24
C LYS A 26 -1.71 -3.72 21.13
N GLU A 27 -2.09 -2.51 20.70
CA GLU A 27 -1.80 -1.28 21.45
C GLU A 27 -3.05 -0.48 21.86
N ASP A 28 -2.96 0.21 22.99
CA ASP A 28 -3.93 1.21 23.47
C ASP A 28 -3.76 2.53 22.70
N TYR A 29 -3.91 2.46 21.38
CA TYR A 29 -3.90 3.64 20.54
C TYR A 29 -5.08 4.56 20.85
N THR A 30 -4.78 5.87 20.85
CA THR A 30 -5.79 6.91 20.82
C THR A 30 -6.71 6.77 19.60
N GLN A 31 -7.89 7.37 19.64
CA GLN A 31 -8.82 7.35 18.51
C GLN A 31 -8.19 7.89 17.21
N GLU A 32 -7.38 8.95 17.31
CA GLU A 32 -6.68 9.54 16.18
C GLU A 32 -5.65 8.57 15.59
N GLN A 33 -4.81 7.96 16.43
CA GLN A 33 -3.83 6.96 16.01
C GLN A 33 -4.49 5.72 15.35
N ARG A 34 -5.61 5.24 15.91
CA ARG A 34 -6.39 4.15 15.29
C ARG A 34 -6.93 4.55 13.92
N GLN A 35 -7.43 5.79 13.79
CA GLN A 35 -7.92 6.28 12.50
C GLN A 35 -6.80 6.32 11.46
N TYR A 36 -5.59 6.75 11.84
CA TYR A 36 -4.43 6.72 10.94
C TYR A 36 -4.06 5.32 10.48
N LEU A 37 -4.07 4.34 11.40
CA LEU A 37 -3.82 2.93 11.06
C LEU A 37 -4.87 2.37 10.10
N VAL A 38 -6.15 2.65 10.35
CA VAL A 38 -7.25 2.23 9.48
C VAL A 38 -7.09 2.82 8.08
N THR A 39 -6.86 4.13 7.97
CA THR A 39 -6.65 4.81 6.68
C THR A 39 -5.44 4.25 5.93
N SER A 40 -4.36 3.91 6.65
CA SER A 40 -3.16 3.30 6.07
C SER A 40 -3.46 1.87 5.54
N ILE A 41 -4.23 1.08 6.27
CA ILE A 41 -4.64 -0.27 5.85
C ILE A 41 -5.54 -0.22 4.60
N GLU A 42 -6.49 0.72 4.55
CA GLU A 42 -7.35 0.95 3.38
C GLU A 42 -6.52 1.35 2.15
N SER A 43 -5.52 2.20 2.35
CA SER A 43 -4.62 2.65 1.28
C SER A 43 -3.73 1.52 0.75
N LEU A 44 -3.30 0.58 1.61
CA LEU A 44 -2.58 -0.63 1.18
C LEU A 44 -3.51 -1.61 0.46
N LEU A 45 -4.77 -1.75 0.89
CA LEU A 45 -5.77 -2.58 0.21
C LEU A 45 -6.05 -2.10 -1.22
N ALA A 46 -6.23 -0.79 -1.41
CA ALA A 46 -6.39 -0.19 -2.73
C ALA A 46 -5.15 -0.44 -3.62
N LEU A 47 -3.95 -0.35 -3.04
CA LEU A 47 -2.70 -0.63 -3.74
C LEU A 47 -2.60 -2.10 -4.19
N GLU A 48 -3.01 -3.05 -3.35
CA GLU A 48 -3.08 -4.47 -3.73
C GLU A 48 -4.03 -4.69 -4.91
N GLU A 49 -5.19 -4.04 -4.92
CA GLU A 49 -6.16 -4.14 -5.99
C GLU A 49 -5.61 -3.56 -7.30
N GLU A 50 -4.95 -2.40 -7.26
CA GLU A 50 -4.26 -1.82 -8.41
C GLU A 50 -3.21 -2.78 -9.00
N ILE A 51 -2.37 -3.39 -8.16
CA ILE A 51 -1.34 -4.34 -8.60
C ILE A 51 -1.99 -5.57 -9.24
N VAL A 52 -3.03 -6.12 -8.63
CA VAL A 52 -3.75 -7.29 -9.16
C VAL A 52 -4.37 -6.94 -10.52
N ASN A 53 -5.00 -5.78 -10.65
CA ASN A 53 -5.57 -5.30 -11.91
C ASN A 53 -4.53 -5.13 -13.02
N ILE A 54 -3.33 -4.66 -12.69
CA ILE A 54 -2.22 -4.56 -13.65
C ILE A 54 -1.74 -5.96 -14.07
N LYS A 55 -1.71 -6.93 -13.14
CA LYS A 55 -1.24 -8.30 -13.40
C LYS A 55 -2.23 -9.14 -14.21
N THR A 56 -3.53 -8.96 -14.00
CA THR A 56 -4.61 -9.73 -14.63
C THR A 56 -5.18 -9.02 -15.86
N GLY A 57 -5.02 -7.70 -15.96
CA GLY A 57 -5.46 -6.92 -17.10
C GLY A 57 -4.61 -7.18 -18.36
N SER A 58 -5.28 -7.26 -19.51
CA SER A 58 -4.62 -7.15 -20.81
C SER A 58 -4.19 -5.71 -21.00
N ALA A 59 -2.96 -5.35 -20.63
CA ALA A 59 -2.43 -4.03 -20.91
C ALA A 59 -2.40 -3.81 -22.43
N GLU A 60 -3.35 -3.02 -22.95
CA GLU A 60 -3.51 -2.78 -24.40
C GLU A 60 -2.27 -2.11 -25.03
N SER A 61 -1.42 -1.47 -24.22
CA SER A 61 -0.16 -0.92 -24.69
C SER A 61 0.90 -0.79 -23.58
N ARG A 62 2.19 -0.80 -23.96
CA ARG A 62 3.32 -0.49 -23.06
C ARG A 62 3.20 0.89 -22.41
N LYS A 63 2.51 1.84 -23.06
CA LYS A 63 2.27 3.19 -22.54
C LYS A 63 1.29 3.16 -21.35
N THR A 64 0.22 2.37 -21.46
CA THR A 64 -0.75 2.14 -20.39
C THR A 64 -0.06 1.52 -19.17
N LEU A 65 0.77 0.50 -19.41
CA LEU A 65 1.53 -0.17 -18.35
C LEU A 65 2.45 0.81 -17.60
N LYS A 66 3.14 1.69 -18.34
CA LYS A 66 4.03 2.71 -17.75
C LYS A 66 3.28 3.73 -16.88
N ILE A 67 2.08 4.13 -17.28
CA ILE A 67 1.23 5.04 -16.49
C ILE A 67 0.76 4.35 -15.21
N GLN A 68 0.29 3.11 -15.32
CA GLN A 68 -0.14 2.31 -14.17
C GLN A 68 0.99 2.13 -13.15
N PHE A 69 2.22 1.89 -13.63
CA PHE A 69 3.40 1.83 -12.79
C PHE A 69 3.76 3.15 -12.11
N SER A 70 3.63 4.29 -12.80
CA SER A 70 3.84 5.60 -12.19
C SER A 70 2.81 5.90 -11.11
N ASN A 71 1.54 5.53 -11.33
CA ASN A 71 0.48 5.68 -10.34
C ASN A 71 0.75 4.81 -9.12
N LEU A 72 1.12 3.54 -9.34
CA LEU A 72 1.49 2.61 -8.28
C LEU A 72 2.62 3.14 -7.40
N HIS A 73 3.64 3.73 -8.02
CA HIS A 73 4.75 4.33 -7.29
C HIS A 73 4.30 5.53 -6.43
N GLY A 74 3.41 6.38 -6.96
CA GLY A 74 2.81 7.48 -6.20
C GLY A 74 1.96 7.01 -5.02
N SER A 75 1.13 6.00 -5.23
CA SER A 75 0.32 5.37 -4.18
C SER A 75 1.19 4.74 -3.08
N PHE A 76 2.32 4.12 -3.45
CA PHE A 76 3.29 3.60 -2.48
C PHE A 76 3.95 4.72 -1.65
N LEU A 77 4.42 5.79 -2.28
CA LEU A 77 5.03 6.94 -1.58
C LEU A 77 4.04 7.62 -0.63
N SER A 78 2.78 7.77 -1.04
CA SER A 78 1.71 8.31 -0.19
C SER A 78 1.46 7.45 1.05
N ASN A 79 1.38 6.13 0.87
CA ASN A 79 1.25 5.17 1.96
C ASN A 79 2.44 5.26 2.94
N PHE A 80 3.66 5.36 2.42
CA PHE A 80 4.87 5.46 3.25
C PHE A 80 4.91 6.76 4.08
N MET A 81 4.57 7.90 3.48
CA MET A 81 4.47 9.17 4.22
C MET A 81 3.41 9.11 5.33
N MET A 82 2.27 8.42 5.09
CA MET A 82 1.25 8.27 6.13
C MET A 82 1.74 7.44 7.31
N PHE A 83 2.56 6.42 7.04
CA PHE A 83 3.21 5.62 8.08
C PHE A 83 4.26 6.43 8.86
N GLU A 84 5.07 7.25 8.19
CA GLU A 84 6.03 8.16 8.82
C GLU A 84 5.33 9.14 9.77
N ILE A 85 4.25 9.78 9.33
CA ILE A 85 3.43 10.69 10.15
C ILE A 85 2.87 9.97 11.39
N PHE A 86 2.40 8.73 11.23
CA PHE A 86 1.90 7.93 12.35
C PHE A 86 3.01 7.67 13.38
N TYR A 87 4.20 7.29 12.92
CA TYR A 87 5.34 7.01 13.79
C TYR A 87 5.81 8.28 14.52
N GLU A 88 5.95 9.41 13.82
CA GLU A 88 6.36 10.69 14.41
C GLU A 88 5.35 11.23 15.44
N ARG A 89 4.05 10.97 15.25
CA ARG A 89 3.00 11.39 16.20
C ARG A 89 2.79 10.41 17.34
N GLY A 90 3.33 9.20 17.24
CA GLY A 90 3.29 8.17 18.29
C GLY A 90 4.50 8.18 19.23
N SER A 91 5.60 8.87 18.85
CA SER A 91 6.85 8.98 19.62
C SER A 91 6.91 10.19 20.56
#